data_AF-A0A2N2VWS7-F1
#
_entry.id   AF-A0A2N2VWS7-F1
#
_cell.length_a   1.000
_cell.length_b   1.000
_cell.length_c   1.000
_cell.angle_alpha   90.00
_cell.angle_beta   90.00
_cell.angle_gamma   90.00
#
_symmetry.space_group_name_H-M   'P 1'
#
loop_
_entity.id
_entity.type
_entity.pdbx_description
1 polymer ?
#
loop_
_entity_poly.entity_id
_entity_poly.type
_entity_poly.pdbx_seq_one_letter_code
_entity_poly.pdbx_strand_id
1 'polypeptide(L)'
;MGKSNIKFLAIVLNMIVGVLLLVSCVSNTNSEVLKKESSLETHKIYGASIQLKTGPGVTYEGVFINDKDSSSKKPAKINYTCKVVILEESADWIKVCVVEPEYLREDYTGWIPRKHIEIPPEDPKMNEVLKIYEANVKAYGEITAGCIRDQEIRVGMKEEGLKLINKPVLKRVNRTETMYGVRKQYVYYGNMYVYVDDGIVTAIQS
;
A
#
# COMPACT_ATOMS: atom_id res chain seq x y z
N MET A 1 15.30 57.98 44.65
CA MET A 1 13.90 57.54 44.77
C MET A 1 13.34 57.25 43.38
N GLY A 2 12.97 56.00 43.13
CA GLY A 2 12.01 55.57 42.10
C GLY A 2 12.34 55.80 40.62
N LYS A 3 13.03 54.86 39.97
CA LYS A 3 12.92 54.58 38.50
C LYS A 3 13.73 53.34 38.06
N SER A 4 13.56 52.19 38.71
CA SER A 4 14.21 50.94 38.26
C SER A 4 13.41 49.64 38.41
N ASN A 5 12.08 49.68 38.63
CA ASN A 5 11.30 48.46 38.89
C ASN A 5 10.17 48.16 37.89
N ILE A 6 10.17 48.77 36.69
CA ILE A 6 9.12 48.52 35.69
C ILE A 6 9.59 47.61 34.54
N LYS A 7 10.92 47.45 34.34
CA LYS A 7 11.43 46.56 33.28
C LYS A 7 11.56 45.09 33.70
N PHE A 8 11.55 44.79 35.00
CA PHE A 8 11.66 43.41 35.49
C PHE A 8 10.32 42.65 35.46
N LEU A 9 9.18 43.36 35.51
CA LEU A 9 7.85 42.74 35.51
C LEU A 9 7.39 42.30 34.10
N ALA A 10 7.93 42.91 33.04
CA ALA A 10 7.61 42.57 31.65
C ALA A 10 8.35 41.33 31.11
N ILE A 11 9.45 40.93 31.76
CA ILE A 11 10.24 39.75 31.35
C ILE A 11 9.71 38.48 32.02
N VAL A 12 9.19 38.57 33.25
CA VAL A 12 8.64 37.41 33.96
C VAL A 12 7.24 37.04 33.44
N LEU A 13 6.46 37.99 32.94
CA LEU A 13 5.13 37.72 32.38
C LEU A 13 5.19 37.03 31.00
N ASN A 14 6.30 37.17 30.26
CA ASN A 14 6.51 36.49 28.97
C ASN A 14 7.14 35.09 29.10
N MET A 15 7.60 34.70 30.30
CA MET A 15 8.05 33.33 30.56
C MET A 15 6.94 32.38 31.02
N ILE A 16 5.81 32.90 31.51
CA ILE A 16 4.70 32.06 32.03
C ILE A 16 3.62 31.84 30.96
N VAL A 17 3.54 32.68 29.93
CA VAL A 17 2.66 32.47 28.75
C VAL A 17 3.28 31.50 27.73
N GLY A 18 4.58 31.18 27.84
CA GLY A 18 5.26 30.15 27.03
C GLY A 18 5.13 28.71 27.55
N VAL A 19 4.36 28.47 28.61
CA VAL A 19 4.19 27.14 29.25
C VAL A 19 2.77 26.56 29.07
N LEU A 20 1.85 27.28 28.44
CA LEU A 20 0.56 26.75 28.01
C LEU A 20 0.44 26.85 26.49
N LEU A 21 0.73 25.74 25.79
CA LEU A 21 0.14 25.30 24.50
C LEU A 21 1.05 24.30 23.74
N LEU A 22 1.52 23.25 24.40
CA LEU A 22 1.97 22.01 23.71
C LEU A 22 1.53 20.74 24.47
N VAL A 23 0.33 20.77 25.02
CA VAL A 23 -0.46 19.54 25.28
C VAL A 23 -1.65 19.57 24.33
N SER A 24 -1.37 19.37 23.05
CA SER A 24 -2.37 19.02 22.06
C SER A 24 -2.00 17.68 21.47
N CYS A 25 -2.87 16.71 21.73
CA CYS A 25 -3.01 15.45 21.01
C CYS A 25 -2.02 14.33 21.35
N VAL A 26 -1.98 13.90 22.62
CA VAL A 26 -1.97 12.45 22.89
C VAL A 26 -3.40 11.97 22.68
N SER A 27 -3.74 11.67 21.43
CA SER A 27 -4.96 10.97 21.07
C SER A 27 -4.63 10.07 19.90
N ASN A 28 -4.34 8.82 20.25
CA ASN A 28 -4.75 7.66 19.49
C ASN A 28 -4.08 7.48 18.09
N THR A 29 -2.79 7.19 18.08
CA THR A 29 -2.10 6.64 16.89
C THR A 29 -2.50 5.20 16.54
N ASN A 30 -3.42 4.58 17.28
CA ASN A 30 -3.88 3.22 16.98
C ASN A 30 -4.98 3.14 15.91
N SER A 31 -5.48 4.27 15.37
CA SER A 31 -6.57 4.22 14.38
C SER A 31 -6.14 4.26 12.91
N GLU A 32 -4.94 4.71 12.56
CA GLU A 32 -4.48 4.71 11.16
C GLU A 32 -3.78 3.40 10.76
N VAL A 33 -3.20 2.68 11.72
CA VAL A 33 -2.61 1.34 11.48
C VAL A 33 -3.70 0.34 11.08
N LEU A 34 -4.88 0.42 11.70
CA LEU A 34 -5.99 -0.51 11.47
C LEU A 34 -6.67 -0.39 10.09
N LYS A 35 -6.49 0.72 9.36
CA LYS A 35 -7.02 0.84 7.98
C LYS A 35 -6.04 0.40 6.89
N LYS A 36 -4.75 0.18 7.23
CA LYS A 36 -3.73 -0.32 6.30
C LYS A 36 -3.48 -1.83 6.43
N GLU A 37 -3.93 -2.45 7.52
CA GLU A 37 -3.73 -3.88 7.79
C GLU A 37 -4.54 -4.83 6.89
N SER A 38 -5.63 -4.39 6.25
CA SER A 38 -6.49 -5.29 5.45
C SER A 38 -5.89 -5.73 4.10
N SER A 39 -4.62 -5.41 3.83
CA SER A 39 -3.93 -5.80 2.59
C SER A 39 -2.48 -6.24 2.80
N LEU A 40 -2.03 -6.42 4.05
CA LEU A 40 -0.65 -6.85 4.29
C LEU A 40 -0.49 -8.33 3.94
N GLU A 41 0.37 -8.60 2.97
CA GLU A 41 0.72 -9.95 2.55
C GLU A 41 1.38 -10.71 3.72
N THR A 42 0.89 -11.93 3.97
CA THR A 42 1.45 -12.78 5.03
C THR A 42 2.45 -13.75 4.44
N HIS A 43 3.58 -13.92 5.11
CA HIS A 43 4.70 -14.75 4.68
C HIS A 43 4.92 -15.91 5.64
N LYS A 44 5.35 -17.05 5.09
CA LYS A 44 5.76 -18.21 5.87
C LYS A 44 7.21 -18.09 6.29
N ILE A 45 7.55 -18.72 7.40
CA ILE A 45 8.90 -18.76 7.95
C ILE A 45 9.54 -20.13 7.72
N TYR A 46 10.84 -20.15 7.44
CA TYR A 46 11.67 -21.35 7.38
C TYR A 46 12.66 -21.40 8.54
N GLY A 47 12.49 -22.38 9.42
CA GLY A 47 13.39 -22.64 10.55
C GLY A 47 12.65 -23.07 11.80
N ALA A 48 13.30 -23.83 12.67
CA ALA A 48 12.66 -24.38 13.88
C ALA A 48 12.79 -23.48 15.12
N SER A 49 13.74 -22.53 15.12
CA SER A 49 14.03 -21.70 16.29
C SER A 49 14.80 -20.42 15.92
N ILE A 50 14.09 -19.45 15.36
CA ILE A 50 14.67 -18.16 14.94
C ILE A 50 14.42 -17.14 16.05
N GLN A 51 15.49 -16.60 16.62
CA GLN A 51 15.39 -15.56 17.64
C GLN A 51 15.16 -14.19 16.99
N LEU A 52 14.13 -13.48 17.44
CA LEU A 52 13.87 -12.10 17.06
C LEU A 52 14.94 -11.17 17.63
N LYS A 53 15.34 -10.14 16.87
CA LYS A 53 16.33 -9.14 17.25
C LYS A 53 15.72 -7.74 17.36
N THR A 54 16.29 -6.88 18.20
CA THR A 54 15.84 -5.49 18.35
C THR A 54 16.24 -4.59 17.17
N GLY A 55 17.22 -5.01 16.35
CA GLY A 55 17.67 -4.30 15.16
C GLY A 55 18.25 -5.24 14.08
N PRO A 56 18.52 -4.71 12.87
CA PRO A 56 19.05 -5.47 11.75
C PRO A 56 20.54 -5.78 11.95
N GLY A 57 20.89 -7.06 12.09
CA GLY A 57 22.28 -7.49 12.21
C GLY A 57 22.52 -8.46 13.35
N VAL A 58 23.70 -9.07 13.34
CA VAL A 58 24.07 -10.09 14.35
C VAL A 58 24.43 -9.51 15.71
N THR A 59 24.78 -8.21 15.77
CA THR A 59 25.22 -7.51 16.99
C THR A 59 24.07 -7.05 17.87
N TYR A 60 22.84 -7.04 17.35
CA TYR A 60 21.68 -6.60 18.11
C TYR A 60 21.24 -7.65 19.14
N GLU A 61 20.72 -7.15 20.25
CA GLU A 61 20.17 -7.97 21.32
C GLU A 61 18.92 -8.73 20.85
N GLY A 62 18.64 -9.85 21.52
CA GLY A 62 17.39 -10.57 21.31
C GLY A 62 16.21 -9.77 21.83
N VAL A 63 15.04 -9.93 21.19
CA VAL A 63 13.77 -9.54 21.80
C VAL A 63 13.48 -10.53 22.92
N PHE A 64 13.03 -10.03 24.07
CA PHE A 64 12.69 -10.84 25.23
C PHE A 64 11.28 -10.52 25.69
N ILE A 65 10.55 -11.57 26.08
CA ILE A 65 9.16 -11.47 26.48
C ILE A 65 9.07 -11.74 27.97
N ASN A 66 8.27 -10.93 28.65
CA ASN A 66 7.95 -11.12 30.04
C ASN A 66 6.95 -12.27 30.13
N ASP A 67 7.43 -13.42 30.60
CA ASP A 67 6.55 -14.51 30.98
C ASP A 67 5.83 -14.09 32.27
N LYS A 68 4.49 -13.98 32.23
CA LYS A 68 3.70 -13.59 33.41
C LYS A 68 3.90 -14.57 34.58
N ASP A 69 4.35 -15.80 34.28
CA ASP A 69 4.52 -16.88 35.24
C ASP A 69 5.99 -17.09 35.67
N SER A 70 6.94 -16.28 35.17
CA SER A 70 8.37 -16.46 35.46
C SER A 70 9.10 -15.12 35.61
N SER A 71 9.90 -14.98 36.67
CA SER A 71 10.79 -13.82 36.87
C SER A 71 11.92 -13.71 35.82
N SER A 72 12.08 -14.73 34.98
CA SER A 72 13.08 -14.77 33.91
C SER A 72 12.49 -14.36 32.56
N LYS A 73 13.20 -13.45 31.87
CA LYS A 73 12.90 -13.03 30.51
C LYS A 73 13.25 -14.15 29.53
N LYS A 74 12.27 -14.60 28.73
CA LYS A 74 12.50 -15.62 27.69
C LYS A 74 12.75 -14.96 26.35
N PRO A 75 13.73 -15.45 25.55
CA PRO A 75 13.96 -14.90 24.21
C PRO A 75 12.75 -15.19 23.32
N ALA A 76 12.28 -14.17 22.61
CA ALA A 76 11.24 -14.30 21.60
C ALA A 76 11.79 -15.11 20.42
N LYS A 77 11.29 -16.34 20.26
CA LYS A 77 11.68 -17.26 19.21
C LYS A 77 10.47 -17.64 18.37
N ILE A 78 10.61 -17.57 17.06
CA ILE A 78 9.61 -17.97 16.07
C ILE A 78 10.11 -19.19 15.30
N ASN A 79 9.19 -19.87 14.63
CA ASN A 79 9.48 -21.08 13.85
C ASN A 79 8.57 -21.16 12.61
N TYR A 80 8.70 -22.26 11.87
CA TYR A 80 7.94 -22.52 10.64
C TYR A 80 6.42 -22.65 10.82
N THR A 81 5.91 -22.76 12.05
CA THR A 81 4.46 -22.76 12.29
C THR A 81 3.89 -21.35 12.37
N CYS A 82 4.75 -20.32 12.38
CA CYS A 82 4.33 -18.92 12.45
C CYS A 82 4.12 -18.34 11.04
N LYS A 83 3.14 -17.44 10.91
CA LYS A 83 3.06 -16.51 9.76
C LYS A 83 3.35 -15.10 10.22
N VAL A 84 4.01 -14.33 9.35
CA VAL A 84 4.42 -12.96 9.64
C VAL A 84 4.01 -12.00 8.54
N VAL A 85 3.90 -10.73 8.90
CA VAL A 85 3.91 -9.61 7.96
C VAL A 85 5.26 -8.91 8.01
N ILE A 86 5.76 -8.45 6.86
CA ILE A 86 6.99 -7.66 6.78
C ILE A 86 6.63 -6.20 7.05
N LEU A 87 7.29 -5.60 8.04
CA LEU A 87 7.10 -4.20 8.42
C LEU A 87 8.15 -3.29 7.78
N GLU A 88 9.41 -3.73 7.77
CA GLU A 88 10.55 -2.96 7.27
C GLU A 88 11.62 -3.91 6.70
N GLU A 89 12.41 -3.42 5.73
CA GLU A 89 13.54 -4.15 5.16
C GLU A 89 14.84 -3.35 5.28
N SER A 90 15.95 -4.02 5.60
CA SER A 90 17.28 -3.42 5.68
C SER A 90 18.35 -4.44 5.32
N ALA A 91 18.94 -4.32 4.13
CA ALA A 91 19.93 -5.26 3.59
C ALA A 91 19.42 -6.73 3.67
N ASP A 92 20.17 -7.62 4.33
CA ASP A 92 19.81 -9.04 4.50
C ASP A 92 18.88 -9.30 5.69
N TRP A 93 18.27 -8.27 6.25
CA TRP A 93 17.42 -8.35 7.44
C TRP A 93 16.05 -7.72 7.17
N ILE A 94 15.05 -8.29 7.81
CA ILE A 94 13.67 -7.84 7.71
C ILE A 94 13.04 -7.80 9.10
N LYS A 95 12.29 -6.74 9.35
CA LYS A 95 11.50 -6.57 10.56
C LYS A 95 10.14 -7.18 10.32
N VAL A 96 9.74 -8.09 11.19
CA VAL A 96 8.53 -8.89 11.05
C VAL A 96 7.65 -8.72 12.27
N CYS A 97 6.34 -8.87 12.08
CA CYS A 97 5.37 -9.05 13.14
C CYS A 97 4.65 -10.37 12.91
N VAL A 98 4.59 -11.22 13.95
CA VAL A 98 3.84 -12.48 13.90
C VAL A 98 2.34 -12.18 13.87
N VAL A 99 1.64 -12.71 12.87
CA VAL A 99 0.18 -12.58 12.77
C VAL A 99 -0.53 -13.90 13.09
N GLU A 100 0.16 -15.03 12.89
CA GLU A 100 -0.33 -16.34 13.30
C GLU A 100 0.78 -17.13 14.02
N PRO A 101 0.46 -17.79 15.14
CA PRO A 101 -0.81 -17.73 15.87
C PRO A 101 -1.03 -16.38 16.58
N GLU A 102 -2.29 -15.97 16.73
CA GLU A 102 -2.68 -14.64 17.19
C GLU A 102 -2.15 -14.27 18.59
N TYR A 103 -2.01 -15.27 19.48
CA TYR A 103 -1.51 -15.04 20.85
C TYR A 103 -0.05 -14.57 20.91
N LEU A 104 0.70 -14.61 19.81
CA LEU A 104 2.06 -14.09 19.71
C LEU A 104 2.11 -12.65 19.17
N ARG A 105 1.01 -12.13 18.62
CA ARG A 105 1.03 -10.93 17.76
C ARG A 105 1.51 -9.65 18.45
N GLU A 106 1.14 -9.44 19.71
CA GLU A 106 1.48 -8.22 20.44
C GLU A 106 2.98 -8.15 20.80
N ASP A 107 3.56 -9.29 21.16
CA ASP A 107 4.91 -9.35 21.75
C ASP A 107 6.00 -9.82 20.76
N TYR A 108 5.61 -10.43 19.64
CA TYR A 108 6.55 -11.02 18.67
C TYR A 108 6.72 -10.12 17.45
N THR A 109 7.29 -8.94 17.68
CA THR A 109 7.81 -8.05 16.63
C THR A 109 9.33 -7.93 16.75
N GLY A 110 10.05 -8.10 15.64
CA GLY A 110 11.50 -7.96 15.65
C GLY A 110 12.16 -8.29 14.32
N TRP A 111 13.48 -8.19 14.29
CA TRP A 111 14.30 -8.41 13.10
C TRP A 111 14.76 -9.87 12.99
N ILE A 112 14.70 -10.41 11.77
CA ILE A 112 15.24 -11.73 11.42
C ILE A 112 16.03 -11.65 10.09
N PRO A 113 16.95 -12.60 9.84
CA PRO A 113 17.59 -12.70 8.53
C PRO A 113 16.59 -13.04 7.42
N ARG A 114 16.69 -12.36 6.28
CA ARG A 114 15.80 -12.51 5.11
C ARG A 114 15.70 -13.96 4.61
N LYS A 115 16.79 -14.73 4.70
CA LYS A 115 16.84 -16.15 4.32
C LYS A 115 15.82 -17.06 5.04
N HIS A 116 15.24 -16.58 6.14
CA HIS A 116 14.25 -17.32 6.92
C HIS A 116 12.79 -17.05 6.49
N ILE A 117 12.55 -16.22 5.48
CA ILE A 117 11.21 -16.00 4.95
C ILE A 117 11.05 -16.68 3.60
N GLU A 118 9.92 -17.37 3.44
CA GLU A 118 9.36 -17.65 2.13
C GLU A 118 8.83 -16.34 1.56
N ILE A 119 9.65 -15.71 0.71
CA ILE A 119 9.08 -14.78 -0.24
C ILE A 119 8.40 -15.71 -1.25
N PRO A 120 7.06 -15.73 -1.33
CA PRO A 120 6.41 -16.50 -2.38
C PRO A 120 7.10 -16.10 -3.69
N PRO A 121 7.50 -17.06 -4.53
CA PRO A 121 8.11 -16.71 -5.81
C PRO A 121 7.17 -15.71 -6.47
N GLU A 122 7.70 -14.54 -6.87
CA GLU A 122 6.91 -13.54 -7.60
C GLU A 122 6.14 -14.30 -8.66
N ASP A 123 4.80 -14.31 -8.56
CA ASP A 123 3.99 -15.13 -9.47
C ASP A 123 4.41 -14.72 -10.89
N PRO A 124 5.00 -15.63 -11.69
CA PRO A 124 5.51 -15.26 -13.00
C PRO A 124 4.43 -14.60 -13.86
N LYS A 125 3.16 -14.97 -13.61
CA LYS A 125 2.00 -14.37 -14.26
C LYS A 125 1.76 -12.94 -13.78
N MET A 126 1.94 -12.64 -12.50
CA MET A 126 1.78 -11.28 -11.96
C MET A 126 2.83 -10.32 -12.52
N ASN A 127 4.08 -10.76 -12.63
CA ASN A 127 5.14 -9.98 -13.26
C ASN A 127 4.88 -9.72 -14.74
N GLU A 128 4.35 -10.70 -15.46
CA GLU A 128 3.93 -10.53 -16.84
C GLU A 128 2.77 -9.55 -16.97
N VAL A 129 1.74 -9.67 -16.12
CA VAL A 129 0.60 -8.76 -16.07
C VAL A 129 1.04 -7.32 -15.78
N LEU A 130 1.96 -7.12 -14.83
CA LEU A 130 2.48 -5.80 -14.51
C LEU A 130 3.26 -5.19 -15.68
N LYS A 131 4.13 -5.97 -16.34
CA LYS A 131 4.86 -5.53 -17.54
C LYS A 131 3.91 -5.14 -18.67
N ILE A 132 2.85 -5.92 -18.90
CA ILE A 132 1.80 -5.61 -19.89
C ILE A 132 1.08 -4.31 -19.50
N TYR A 133 0.74 -4.13 -18.23
CA TYR A 133 0.09 -2.91 -17.75
C TYR A 133 0.97 -1.68 -17.95
N GLU A 134 2.23 -1.72 -17.54
CA GLU A 134 3.18 -0.62 -17.73
C GLU A 134 3.39 -0.28 -19.22
N ALA A 135 3.49 -1.30 -20.07
CA ALA A 135 3.55 -1.11 -21.52
C ALA A 135 2.30 -0.41 -22.06
N ASN A 136 1.12 -0.78 -21.57
CA ASN A 136 -0.15 -0.14 -21.93
C ASN A 136 -0.25 1.29 -21.39
N VAL A 137 0.22 1.58 -20.18
CA VAL A 137 0.28 2.94 -19.63
C VAL A 137 1.14 3.82 -20.53
N LYS A 138 2.32 3.32 -20.94
CA LYS A 138 3.23 4.04 -21.83
C LYS A 138 2.63 4.29 -23.21
N ALA A 139 1.89 3.33 -23.76
CA ALA A 139 1.30 3.46 -25.10
C ALA A 139 0.02 4.31 -25.12
N TYR A 140 -0.85 4.13 -24.11
CA TYR A 140 -2.23 4.60 -24.17
C TYR A 140 -2.65 5.52 -23.02
N GLY A 141 -1.81 5.69 -22.00
CA GLY A 141 -2.12 6.41 -20.77
C GLY A 141 -2.81 5.54 -19.72
N GLU A 142 -2.84 6.03 -18.48
CA GLU A 142 -3.32 5.30 -17.31
C GLU A 142 -4.78 4.86 -17.41
N ILE A 143 -5.66 5.74 -17.92
CA ILE A 143 -7.10 5.45 -18.05
C ILE A 143 -7.30 4.24 -18.97
N THR A 144 -6.71 4.25 -20.16
CA THR A 144 -6.86 3.16 -21.13
C THR A 144 -6.23 1.87 -20.60
N ALA A 145 -5.06 1.95 -19.96
CA ALA A 145 -4.41 0.78 -19.40
C ALA A 145 -5.25 0.11 -18.30
N GLY A 146 -5.87 0.90 -17.42
CA GLY A 146 -6.80 0.40 -16.41
C GLY A 146 -8.02 -0.28 -17.03
N CYS A 147 -8.62 0.35 -18.05
CA CYS A 147 -9.75 -0.21 -18.80
C CYS A 147 -9.42 -1.56 -19.46
N ILE A 148 -8.24 -1.69 -20.08
CA ILE A 148 -7.79 -2.95 -20.69
C ILE A 148 -7.59 -4.04 -19.61
N ARG A 149 -6.95 -3.70 -18.49
CA ARG A 149 -6.72 -4.63 -17.38
C ARG A 149 -8.05 -5.13 -16.79
N ASP A 150 -8.98 -4.21 -16.55
CA ASP A 150 -10.26 -4.51 -15.91
C ASP A 150 -11.28 -5.10 -16.90
N GLN A 151 -10.96 -5.12 -18.20
CA GLN A 151 -11.85 -5.53 -19.30
C GLN A 151 -13.16 -4.72 -19.32
N GLU A 152 -13.05 -3.42 -19.10
CA GLU A 152 -14.17 -2.48 -19.03
C GLU A 152 -13.97 -1.30 -19.97
N ILE A 153 -15.05 -0.82 -20.59
CA ILE A 153 -15.02 0.36 -21.44
C ILE A 153 -15.48 1.56 -20.62
N ARG A 154 -14.69 2.64 -20.61
CA ARG A 154 -15.00 3.88 -19.89
C ARG A 154 -14.76 5.11 -20.76
N VAL A 155 -15.43 6.21 -20.42
CA VAL A 155 -15.19 7.53 -21.05
C VAL A 155 -13.75 7.99 -20.79
N GLY A 156 -13.13 8.61 -21.79
CA GLY A 156 -11.73 9.04 -21.76
C GLY A 156 -10.71 7.98 -22.20
N MET A 157 -11.16 6.73 -22.42
CA MET A 157 -10.34 5.67 -22.99
C MET A 157 -10.01 5.95 -24.46
N LYS A 158 -8.79 5.60 -24.91
CA LYS A 158 -8.42 5.66 -26.33
C LYS A 158 -9.08 4.54 -27.16
N GLU A 159 -9.43 4.85 -28.40
CA GLU A 159 -10.07 3.92 -29.35
C GLU A 159 -9.26 2.63 -29.56
N GLU A 160 -7.93 2.72 -29.61
CA GLU A 160 -7.05 1.57 -29.83
C GLU A 160 -7.23 0.51 -28.75
N GLY A 161 -7.48 0.94 -27.51
CA GLY A 161 -7.70 0.02 -26.40
C GLY A 161 -9.03 -0.72 -26.48
N LEU A 162 -10.05 -0.21 -27.20
CA LEU A 162 -11.32 -0.92 -27.39
C LEU A 162 -11.14 -2.27 -28.09
N LYS A 163 -10.11 -2.39 -28.94
CA LYS A 163 -9.78 -3.63 -29.67
C LYS A 163 -9.08 -4.65 -28.79
N LEU A 164 -8.54 -4.22 -27.64
CA LEU A 164 -7.82 -5.05 -26.67
C LEU A 164 -8.74 -5.56 -25.56
N ILE A 165 -9.97 -5.07 -25.51
CA ILE A 165 -11.01 -5.54 -24.60
C ILE A 165 -11.81 -6.65 -25.28
N ASN A 166 -11.87 -7.81 -24.64
CA ASN A 166 -12.57 -8.99 -25.17
C ASN A 166 -14.08 -8.96 -24.91
N LYS A 167 -14.53 -8.14 -23.94
CA LYS A 167 -15.94 -8.04 -23.57
C LYS A 167 -16.36 -6.59 -23.29
N PRO A 168 -17.52 -6.15 -23.81
CA PRO A 168 -18.46 -6.93 -24.62
C PRO A 168 -17.98 -7.18 -26.06
N VAL A 169 -18.64 -8.11 -26.75
CA VAL A 169 -18.29 -8.50 -28.12
C VAL A 169 -18.76 -7.44 -29.11
N LEU A 170 -17.85 -6.95 -29.95
CA LEU A 170 -18.15 -5.96 -30.97
C LEU A 170 -19.03 -6.57 -32.07
N LYS A 171 -20.16 -5.93 -32.37
CA LYS A 171 -21.08 -6.34 -33.45
C LYS A 171 -20.78 -5.60 -34.75
N ARG A 172 -20.64 -4.28 -34.69
CA ARG A 172 -20.32 -3.43 -35.86
C ARG A 172 -19.73 -2.09 -35.44
N VAL A 173 -19.12 -1.40 -36.40
CA VAL A 173 -18.65 -0.02 -36.23
C VAL A 173 -19.29 0.84 -37.32
N ASN A 174 -19.98 1.91 -36.90
CA ASN A 174 -20.46 2.95 -37.79
C ASN A 174 -19.45 4.11 -37.77
N ARG A 175 -19.06 4.62 -38.94
CA ARG A 175 -18.09 5.73 -39.06
C ARG A 175 -18.70 6.86 -39.88
N THR A 176 -18.53 8.08 -39.38
CA THR A 176 -18.90 9.32 -40.08
C THR A 176 -17.71 10.26 -40.06
N GLU A 177 -17.31 10.76 -41.22
CA GLU A 177 -16.21 11.70 -41.39
C GLU A 177 -16.76 13.01 -41.94
N THR A 178 -16.38 14.11 -41.32
CA THR A 178 -16.80 15.46 -41.71
C THR A 178 -15.58 16.37 -41.76
N MET A 179 -15.74 17.59 -42.26
CA MET A 179 -14.67 18.60 -42.19
C MET A 179 -14.21 18.93 -40.76
N TYR A 180 -14.99 18.58 -39.74
CA TYR A 180 -14.72 18.87 -38.33
C TYR A 180 -14.12 17.70 -37.54
N GLY A 181 -13.88 16.55 -38.18
CA GLY A 181 -13.30 15.39 -37.52
C GLY A 181 -14.00 14.08 -37.85
N VAL A 182 -13.55 13.02 -37.17
CA VAL A 182 -14.02 11.65 -37.36
C VAL A 182 -14.80 11.21 -36.13
N ARG A 183 -16.05 10.81 -36.34
CA ARG A 183 -16.92 10.24 -35.31
C ARG A 183 -17.14 8.76 -35.61
N LYS A 184 -17.01 7.92 -34.58
CA LYS A 184 -17.28 6.48 -34.67
C LYS A 184 -18.26 6.08 -33.59
N GLN A 185 -19.13 5.13 -33.92
CA GLN A 185 -20.01 4.46 -32.98
C GLN A 185 -19.71 2.96 -33.04
N TYR A 186 -19.23 2.41 -31.94
CA TYR A 186 -19.05 0.98 -31.75
C TYR A 186 -20.34 0.41 -31.17
N VAL A 187 -20.92 -0.54 -31.86
CA VAL A 187 -22.14 -1.23 -31.45
C VAL A 187 -21.75 -2.61 -30.97
N TYR A 188 -22.03 -2.90 -29.72
CA TYR A 188 -21.75 -4.18 -29.08
C TYR A 188 -23.03 -5.02 -28.96
N TYR A 189 -22.87 -6.32 -28.73
CA TYR A 189 -24.01 -7.15 -28.31
C TYR A 189 -24.56 -6.67 -26.95
N GLY A 190 -25.88 -6.82 -26.73
CA GLY A 190 -26.55 -6.33 -25.52
C GLY A 190 -26.97 -4.86 -25.56
N ASN A 191 -27.11 -4.27 -26.76
CA ASN A 191 -27.55 -2.88 -26.97
C ASN A 191 -26.65 -1.81 -26.33
N MET A 192 -25.36 -2.12 -26.17
CA MET A 192 -24.37 -1.13 -25.73
C MET A 192 -23.74 -0.41 -26.93
N TYR A 193 -23.70 0.92 -26.86
CA TYR A 193 -23.16 1.82 -27.86
C TYR A 193 -22.04 2.65 -27.24
N VAL A 194 -20.89 2.70 -27.91
CA VAL A 194 -19.74 3.51 -27.48
C VAL A 194 -19.43 4.53 -28.58
N TYR A 195 -19.44 5.79 -28.20
CA TYR A 195 -19.18 6.91 -29.09
C TYR A 195 -17.74 7.36 -28.92
N VAL A 196 -17.05 7.52 -30.05
CA VAL A 196 -15.64 7.90 -30.11
C VAL A 196 -15.53 9.12 -31.01
N ASP A 197 -14.97 10.21 -30.47
CA ASP A 197 -14.63 11.41 -31.20
C ASP A 197 -13.12 11.61 -31.14
N ASP A 198 -12.50 11.81 -32.31
CA ASP A 198 -11.04 12.02 -32.45
C ASP A 198 -10.18 10.99 -31.70
N GLY A 199 -10.62 9.73 -31.72
CA GLY A 199 -9.91 8.60 -31.12
C GLY A 199 -10.09 8.45 -29.61
N ILE A 200 -10.99 9.21 -28.97
CA ILE A 200 -11.28 9.12 -27.54
C ILE A 200 -12.74 8.76 -27.33
N VAL A 201 -13.02 7.82 -26.41
CA VAL A 201 -14.39 7.49 -25.99
C VAL A 201 -15.00 8.69 -25.29
N THR A 202 -16.07 9.25 -25.85
CA THR A 202 -16.75 10.43 -25.31
C THR A 202 -18.06 10.08 -24.60
N ALA A 203 -18.74 9.00 -25.00
CA ALA A 203 -19.98 8.58 -24.38
C ALA A 203 -20.20 7.06 -24.49
N ILE A 204 -20.96 6.53 -23.54
CA ILE A 204 -21.41 5.13 -23.49
C ILE A 204 -22.91 5.14 -23.22
N GLN A 205 -23.65 4.33 -23.95
CA GLN A 205 -25.08 4.13 -23.79
C GLN A 205 -25.34 2.63 -23.69
N SER A 206 -26.08 2.20 -22.67
CA SER A 206 -26.41 0.79 -22.39
C SER A 206 -27.86 0.65 -21.97
#